data_AF-T1BGF6-F1
#
_entry.id   AF-T1BGF6-F1
#
_cell.length_a   1.000
_cell.length_b   1.000
_cell.length_c   1.000
_cell.angle_alpha   90.00
_cell.angle_beta   90.00
_cell.angle_gamma   90.00
#
_symmetry.space_group_name_H-M   'P 1'
#
loop_
_entity.id
_entity.type
_entity.pdbx_description
1 polymer ?
#
loop_
_entity_poly.entity_id
_entity_poly.type
_entity_poly.pdbx_seq_one_letter_code
_entity_poly.pdbx_strand_id
1 'polypeptide(L)' 'MIHKATHAIAEGPDRSLFVVEDLRVKNMTKKPEPKKDASGNFVRNGARAKAGLNRSILSSCWGLFVLFLSY' A
#
# COMPACT_ATOMS: atom_id res chain seq x y z
N MET A 1 -1.76 17.66 7.27
CA MET A 1 -0.40 17.80 6.72
C MET A 1 -0.34 17.47 5.22
N ILE A 2 -0.81 16.31 4.77
CA ILE A 2 -0.77 15.91 3.34
C ILE A 2 -1.39 16.95 2.39
N HIS A 3 -2.55 17.53 2.73
CA HIS A 3 -3.22 18.55 1.91
C HIS A 3 -2.33 19.76 1.53
N LYS A 4 -1.56 20.31 2.48
CA LYS A 4 -0.65 21.45 2.21
C LYS A 4 0.54 21.05 1.35
N ALA A 5 1.05 19.82 1.53
CA ALA A 5 2.18 19.31 0.76
C ALA A 5 1.79 19.02 -0.68
N THR A 6 0.62 18.40 -0.92
CA THR A 6 0.13 18.15 -2.29
C THR A 6 -0.14 19.46 -3.03
N HIS A 7 -0.73 20.46 -2.38
CA HIS A 7 -0.98 21.77 -2.99
C HIS A 7 0.31 22.49 -3.42
N ALA A 8 1.34 22.50 -2.57
CA ALA A 8 2.63 23.09 -2.90
C ALA A 8 3.35 22.38 -4.06
N ILE A 9 3.10 21.07 -4.22
CA ILE A 9 3.65 20.26 -5.31
C ILE A 9 2.86 20.47 -6.62
N ALA A 10 1.54 20.67 -6.54
CA ALA A 10 0.67 20.89 -7.70
C ALA A 10 0.80 22.30 -8.31
N GLU A 11 1.05 23.34 -7.49
CA GLU A 11 1.20 24.73 -7.95
C GLU A 11 2.60 25.08 -8.50
N GLY A 12 3.54 24.13 -8.45
CA GLY A 12 4.91 24.34 -8.94
C GLY A 12 4.94 24.67 -10.44
N PRO A 13 5.78 25.62 -10.88
CA PRO A 13 5.84 26.06 -12.28
C PRO A 13 6.44 25.01 -13.24
N ASP A 14 7.11 23.99 -12.70
CA ASP A 14 7.61 22.86 -13.46
C ASP A 14 6.45 21.90 -13.76
N ARG A 15 6.23 21.58 -15.04
CA ARG A 15 5.23 20.62 -15.52
C ARG A 15 5.42 19.27 -14.81
N SER A 16 4.70 19.10 -13.72
CA SER A 16 4.91 17.98 -12.81
C SER A 16 4.09 16.80 -13.30
N LEU A 17 4.71 15.94 -14.11
CA LEU A 17 4.10 14.68 -14.51
C LEU A 17 4.19 13.70 -13.35
N PHE A 18 3.06 13.43 -12.70
CA PHE A 18 2.95 12.40 -11.68
C PHE A 18 2.42 11.11 -12.30
N VAL A 19 3.23 10.05 -12.23
CA VAL A 19 2.80 8.70 -12.62
C VAL A 19 2.58 7.90 -11.35
N VAL A 20 1.38 7.33 -11.24
CA VAL A 20 1.01 6.45 -10.13
C VAL A 20 0.87 5.05 -10.70
N GLU A 21 1.59 4.10 -10.13
CA GLU A 21 1.45 2.70 -10.51
C GLU A 21 0.06 2.18 -10.07
N ASP A 22 -0.68 1.56 -10.99
CA ASP A 22 -1.93 0.86 -10.68
C ASP A 22 -1.64 -0.49 -10.00
N LEU A 23 -1.14 -0.40 -8.77
CA LEU A 23 -0.90 -1.57 -7.94
C LEU A 23 -2.24 -2.13 -7.48
N ARG A 24 -2.41 -3.44 -7.64
CA ARG A 24 -3.56 -4.18 -7.10
C ARG A 24 -3.42 -4.37 -5.59
N VAL A 25 -3.45 -3.27 -4.83
CA VAL A 25 -3.17 -3.21 -3.38
C VAL A 25 -4.02 -4.21 -2.61
N LYS A 26 -5.31 -4.37 -2.97
CA LYS A 26 -6.21 -5.37 -2.38
C LYS A 26 -5.65 -6.79 -2.44
N ASN A 27 -5.03 -7.16 -3.56
CA ASN A 27 -4.41 -8.48 -3.73
C ASN A 27 -3.11 -8.57 -2.94
N MET A 28 -2.30 -7.50 -2.95
CA MET A 28 -1.04 -7.44 -2.23
C MET A 28 -1.23 -7.53 -0.71
N THR A 29 -2.33 -7.01 -0.17
CA THR A 29 -2.64 -7.05 1.27
C THR A 29 -3.48 -8.26 1.68
N LYS A 30 -3.69 -9.25 0.80
CA LYS A 30 -4.38 -10.49 1.14
C LYS A 30 -3.63 -11.26 2.24
N LYS A 31 -4.38 -11.87 3.16
CA LYS A 31 -3.84 -12.75 4.21
C LYS A 31 -3.23 -14.01 3.55
N PRO A 32 -2.05 -14.46 4.00
CA PRO A 32 -1.47 -15.71 3.51
C PRO A 32 -2.30 -16.91 3.99
N GLU A 33 -2.40 -17.92 3.14
CA GLU A 33 -3.12 -19.16 3.43
C GLU A 33 -2.40 -19.99 4.50
N PRO A 34 -3.13 -20.69 5.38
CA PRO A 34 -2.52 -21.59 6.36
C PRO A 34 -1.67 -22.66 5.67
N LYS A 35 -0.44 -22.87 6.14
CA LYS A 35 0.43 -23.94 5.64
C LYS A 35 0.31 -25.16 6.55
N LYS A 36 0.13 -26.34 5.96
CA LYS A 36 0.15 -27.63 6.66
C LYS A 36 1.36 -28.46 6.24
N ASP A 37 1.86 -29.32 7.13
CA ASP A 37 2.84 -30.35 6.79
C ASP A 37 2.18 -31.59 6.16
N ALA A 38 2.99 -32.59 5.80
CA ALA A 38 2.51 -33.86 5.23
C ALA A 38 1.61 -34.65 6.20
N SER A 39 1.71 -34.40 7.50
CA SER A 39 0.91 -35.02 8.55
C SER A 39 -0.37 -34.23 8.86
N GLY A 40 -0.60 -33.10 8.19
CA GLY A 40 -1.77 -32.24 8.36
C GLY A 40 -1.67 -31.19 9.48
N ASN A 41 -0.53 -31.08 10.17
CA ASN A 41 -0.33 -30.10 11.23
C ASN A 41 -0.05 -28.71 10.66
N PHE A 42 -0.57 -27.68 11.33
CA PHE A 42 -0.29 -26.30 10.94
C PHE A 42 1.15 -25.91 11.26
N VAL A 43 1.84 -25.37 10.26
CA VAL A 43 3.22 -24.87 10.39
C VAL A 43 3.30 -23.37 10.19
N ARG A 44 4.38 -22.75 10.66
CA ARG A 44 4.62 -21.31 10.50
C ARG A 44 4.66 -20.96 9.01
N ASN A 45 3.85 -19.97 8.61
CA ASN A 45 3.70 -19.49 7.23
C ASN A 45 4.04 -17.99 7.06
N GLY A 46 4.69 -17.37 8.06
CA GLY A 46 5.04 -15.95 8.00
C GLY A 46 3.87 -14.97 8.14
N ALA A 47 2.67 -15.43 8.53
CA ALA A 47 1.48 -14.57 8.63
C ALA A 47 1.68 -13.30 9.46
N ARG A 48 2.44 -13.36 10.56
CA ARG A 48 2.72 -12.18 11.40
C ARG A 48 3.58 -11.14 10.68
N ALA A 49 4.64 -11.57 10.00
CA ALA A 49 5.48 -10.66 9.21
C ALA A 49 4.69 -10.03 8.06
N LYS A 50 3.88 -10.83 7.36
CA LYS A 50 2.99 -10.34 6.30
C LYS A 50 1.94 -9.36 6.83
N ALA A 51 1.38 -9.59 8.00
CA ALA A 51 0.44 -8.66 8.63
C ALA A 51 1.10 -7.30 8.95
N GLY A 52 2.37 -7.30 9.38
CA GLY A 52 3.15 -6.08 9.56
C GLY A 52 3.32 -5.31 8.25
N LEU A 53 3.78 -5.99 7.20
CA LEU A 53 3.92 -5.40 5.87
C LEU A 53 2.59 -4.84 5.34
N ASN A 54 1.50 -5.59 5.46
CA ASN A 54 0.18 -5.14 5.01
C ASN A 54 -0.27 -3.87 5.76
N ARG A 55 0.02 -3.77 7.06
CA ARG A 55 -0.28 -2.56 7.84
C ARG A 55 0.51 -1.36 7.32
N SER A 56 1.81 -1.52 7.04
CA SER A 56 2.65 -0.46 6.47
C SER A 56 2.18 0.00 5.08
N ILE A 57 1.78 -0.94 4.22
CA ILE A 57 1.21 -0.62 2.90
C ILE A 57 -0.06 0.22 3.06
N LEU A 58 -0.99 -0.21 3.92
CA LEU A 58 -2.25 0.49 4.14
C LEU A 58 -2.07 1.84 4.87
N SER A 59 -1.06 1.97 5.73
CA SER A 59 -0.80 3.22 6.47
C SER A 59 -0.07 4.28 5.66
N SER A 60 0.45 3.94 4.47
CA SER A 60 1.28 4.88 3.70
C SER A 60 0.48 6.04 3.06
N CYS A 61 -0.85 6.10 3.24
CA CYS A 61 -1.72 7.19 2.75
C CYS A 61 -1.74 7.43 1.22
N TRP A 62 -1.29 6.45 0.42
CA TRP A 62 -1.18 6.60 -1.05
C TRP A 62 -2.52 6.96 -1.71
N GLY A 63 -3.64 6.38 -1.26
CA GLY A 63 -4.95 6.68 -1.83
C GLY A 63 -5.40 8.14 -1.67
N LEU A 64 -5.10 8.76 -0.51
CA LEU A 64 -5.40 10.18 -0.27
C LEU A 64 -4.50 11.10 -1.09
N PHE A 65 -3.23 10.73 -1.25
CA PHE A 65 -2.28 11.49 -2.07
C PHE A 65 -2.68 11.52 -3.55
N VAL A 66 -3.05 10.36 -4.12
CA VAL A 66 -3.52 10.26 -5.51
C VAL A 66 -4.82 11.04 -5.71
N LEU A 67 -5.75 10.96 -4.77
CA LEU A 67 -7.01 11.72 -4.82
C LEU A 67 -6.75 13.23 -4.89
N PHE A 68 -5.82 13.75 -4.09
CA PHE A 68 -5.49 15.18 -4.07
C PHE A 68 -4.66 15.63 -5.27
N LEU A 69 -3.92 14.75 -5.95
CA LEU A 69 -3.27 15.07 -7.24
C LEU A 69 -4.25 15.08 -8.42
N SER A 70 -5.43 14.49 -8.25
CA SER A 70 -6.47 14.43 -9.29
C SER A 70 -7.40 15.66 -9.27
N TYR A 71 -7.18 16.58 -8.32
CA TYR A 71 -7.96 17.80 -8.11
C TYR A 71 -7.11 19.01 -8.49
#